data_AF-A0A1V4W3B2-F1
#
_entry.id   AF-A0A1V4W3B2-F1
#
_cell.length_a   1.000
_cell.length_b   1.000
_cell.length_c   1.000
_cell.angle_alpha   90.00
_cell.angle_beta   90.00
_cell.angle_gamma   90.00
#
_symmetry.space_group_name_H-M   'P 1'
#
loop_
_entity.id
_entity.type
_entity.pdbx_description
1 polymer ?
#
loop_
_entity_poly.entity_id
_entity_poly.type
_entity_poly.pdbx_seq_one_letter_code
_entity_poly.pdbx_strand_id
1 'polypeptide(L)'
;MKTKTIKSFAEYVEYTEKYKGRYYFRGQSDANWGISPYLFRSDKPPTLDFERKMIAEKIFSNPKLTPLLALFEMQHYGVPTRICDITISHLCALFFSCEGNDDGAVFVIKKEEAVNADSYEMSLFSFVLEKDISNLSILQREAGNAFEKVKKSAHPKHR
;
A
#
# COMPACT_ATOMS: atom_id res chain seq x y z
N MET A 1 -4.16 -21.07 -1.39
CA MET A 1 -4.26 -20.27 -0.14
C MET A 1 -5.02 -21.12 0.89
N LYS A 2 -4.62 -21.12 2.17
CA LYS A 2 -5.39 -21.81 3.22
C LYS A 2 -6.49 -20.88 3.73
N THR A 3 -7.73 -21.37 3.82
CA THR A 3 -8.91 -20.58 4.21
C THR A 3 -9.55 -21.19 5.46
N LYS A 4 -10.08 -20.35 6.36
CA LYS A 4 -10.89 -20.76 7.51
C LYS A 4 -12.13 -19.89 7.57
N THR A 5 -13.30 -20.51 7.57
CA THR A 5 -14.57 -19.83 7.84
C THR A 5 -14.67 -19.54 9.33
N ILE A 6 -15.09 -18.31 9.66
CA ILE A 6 -15.30 -17.82 11.02
C ILE A 6 -16.77 -17.42 11.13
N LYS A 7 -17.45 -17.85 12.19
CA LYS A 7 -18.91 -17.61 12.35
C LYS A 7 -19.26 -16.68 13.51
N SER A 8 -18.27 -16.26 14.29
CA SER A 8 -18.50 -15.37 15.44
C SER A 8 -17.29 -14.48 15.71
N PHE A 9 -17.54 -13.34 16.36
CA PHE A 9 -16.49 -12.44 16.82
C PHE A 9 -15.52 -13.13 17.79
N ALA A 10 -16.02 -13.95 18.72
CA ALA A 10 -15.18 -14.68 19.67
C ALA A 10 -14.22 -15.65 18.97
N GLU A 11 -14.74 -16.44 18.02
CA GLU A 11 -13.91 -17.33 17.20
C GLU A 11 -12.88 -16.55 16.38
N TYR A 12 -13.26 -15.39 15.83
CA TYR A 12 -12.34 -14.53 15.10
C TYR A 12 -11.15 -14.11 15.97
N VAL A 13 -11.42 -13.55 17.15
CA VAL A 13 -10.38 -13.03 18.05
C VAL A 13 -9.45 -14.15 18.50
N GLU A 14 -10.00 -15.29 18.92
CA GLU A 14 -9.21 -16.45 19.33
C GLU A 14 -8.30 -16.94 18.19
N TYR A 15 -8.86 -17.04 16.98
CA TYR A 15 -8.10 -17.52 15.82
C TYR A 15 -7.02 -16.55 15.37
N THR A 16 -7.28 -15.24 15.44
CA THR A 16 -6.37 -14.22 14.91
C THR A 16 -5.26 -13.80 15.88
N GLU A 17 -5.40 -14.11 17.17
CA GLU A 17 -4.44 -13.71 18.21
C GLU A 17 -3.01 -14.16 17.91
N LYS A 18 -2.85 -15.38 17.42
CA LYS A 18 -1.53 -15.96 17.07
C LYS A 18 -0.80 -15.24 15.92
N TYR A 19 -1.50 -14.40 15.17
CA TYR A 19 -0.92 -13.64 14.05
C TYR A 19 -0.53 -12.21 14.46
N LYS A 20 -0.86 -11.76 15.67
CA LYS A 20 -0.45 -10.43 16.14
C LYS A 20 1.07 -10.28 16.12
N GLY A 21 1.53 -9.07 15.79
CA GLY A 21 2.94 -8.70 15.82
C GLY A 21 3.77 -9.16 14.61
N ARG A 22 3.47 -10.32 14.02
CA ARG A 22 4.24 -10.89 12.88
C ARG A 22 3.54 -10.83 11.53
N TYR A 23 2.27 -10.42 11.52
CA TYR A 23 1.48 -10.34 10.30
C TYR A 23 0.85 -8.96 10.13
N TYR A 24 0.55 -8.64 8.88
CA TYR A 24 -0.37 -7.60 8.48
C TYR A 24 -1.74 -8.22 8.17
N PHE A 25 -2.77 -7.40 8.25
CA PHE A 25 -4.15 -7.78 8.00
C PHE A 25 -4.76 -6.85 6.95
N ARG A 26 -5.67 -7.38 6.15
CA ARG A 26 -6.52 -6.59 5.24
C ARG A 26 -7.94 -7.13 5.28
N GLY A 27 -8.89 -6.26 5.60
CA GLY A 27 -10.31 -6.55 5.55
C GLY A 27 -10.89 -6.26 4.17
N GLN A 28 -11.84 -7.07 3.74
CA GLN A 28 -12.63 -6.86 2.53
C GLN A 28 -14.07 -7.30 2.77
N SER A 29 -15.03 -6.53 2.31
CA SER A 29 -16.46 -6.78 2.52
C SER A 29 -17.06 -7.90 1.65
N ASP A 30 -16.30 -8.43 0.69
CA ASP A 30 -16.68 -9.59 -0.13
C ASP A 30 -15.49 -10.56 -0.20
N ALA A 31 -15.73 -11.80 0.23
CA ALA A 31 -14.76 -12.87 0.30
C ALA A 31 -14.31 -13.40 -1.08
N ASN A 32 -15.07 -13.10 -2.13
CA ASN A 32 -14.71 -13.46 -3.51
C ASN A 32 -13.69 -12.49 -4.12
N TRP A 33 -13.45 -11.33 -3.49
CA TRP A 33 -12.49 -10.36 -3.98
C TRP A 33 -11.05 -10.77 -3.69
N GLY A 34 -10.23 -10.76 -4.73
CA GLY A 34 -8.77 -10.84 -4.59
C GLY A 34 -8.19 -9.61 -3.88
N ILE A 35 -6.94 -9.72 -3.42
CA ILE A 35 -6.19 -8.54 -2.95
C ILE A 35 -5.83 -7.71 -4.19
N SER A 36 -6.57 -6.62 -4.37
CA SER A 36 -6.36 -5.67 -5.45
C SER A 36 -6.70 -4.26 -4.96
N PRO A 37 -5.83 -3.26 -5.20
CA PRO A 37 -6.12 -1.85 -4.98
C PRO A 37 -7.47 -1.42 -5.56
N TYR A 38 -8.12 -0.44 -4.93
CA TYR A 38 -9.44 0.03 -5.35
C TYR A 38 -9.42 0.56 -6.79
N LEU A 39 -8.33 1.21 -7.21
CA LEU A 39 -8.14 1.69 -8.57
C LEU A 39 -8.36 0.60 -9.62
N PHE A 40 -7.85 -0.62 -9.41
CA PHE A 40 -7.93 -1.72 -10.37
C PHE A 40 -9.26 -2.49 -10.33
N ARG A 41 -10.21 -2.09 -9.49
CA ARG A 41 -11.56 -2.67 -9.44
C ARG A 41 -12.58 -1.92 -10.28
N SER A 42 -12.24 -0.70 -10.70
CA SER A 42 -13.10 0.11 -11.56
C SER A 42 -13.01 -0.36 -13.00
N ASP A 43 -14.14 -0.35 -13.72
CA ASP A 43 -14.18 -0.58 -15.17
C ASP A 43 -13.36 0.45 -15.96
N LYS A 44 -13.17 1.65 -15.38
CA LYS A 44 -12.41 2.76 -15.96
C LYS A 44 -11.42 3.29 -14.92
N PRO A 45 -10.34 2.53 -14.64
CA PRO A 45 -9.37 2.91 -13.62
C PRO A 45 -8.68 4.22 -14.01
N PRO A 46 -8.43 5.15 -13.06
CA PRO A 46 -7.56 6.28 -13.32
C PRO A 46 -6.19 5.84 -13.87
N THR A 47 -5.66 6.59 -14.82
CA THR A 47 -4.33 6.30 -15.38
C THR A 47 -3.23 6.70 -14.39
N LEU A 48 -2.02 6.16 -14.60
CA LEU A 48 -0.85 6.62 -13.85
C LEU A 48 -0.61 8.13 -14.04
N ASP A 49 -0.87 8.67 -15.22
CA ASP A 49 -0.73 10.11 -15.50
C ASP A 49 -1.74 10.95 -14.72
N PHE A 50 -2.95 10.44 -14.50
CA PHE A 50 -3.91 11.09 -13.62
C PHE A 50 -3.40 11.13 -12.17
N GLU A 51 -2.96 9.99 -11.63
CA GLU A 51 -2.39 9.95 -10.28
C GLU A 51 -1.17 10.88 -10.16
N ARG A 52 -0.27 10.87 -11.15
CA ARG A 52 0.91 11.76 -11.22
C ARG A 52 0.53 13.23 -11.14
N LYS A 53 -0.49 13.64 -11.91
CA LYS A 53 -0.98 15.03 -11.91
C LYS A 53 -1.53 15.41 -10.53
N MET A 54 -2.37 14.57 -9.94
CA MET A 54 -2.93 14.79 -8.60
C MET A 54 -1.85 14.87 -7.51
N ILE A 55 -0.85 13.98 -7.59
CA ILE A 55 0.31 13.99 -6.70
C ILE A 55 1.08 15.31 -6.85
N ALA A 56 1.35 15.76 -8.07
CA ALA A 56 2.05 17.01 -8.32
C ALA A 56 1.30 18.23 -7.74
N GLU A 57 -0.03 18.28 -7.88
CA GLU A 57 -0.87 19.33 -7.29
C GLU A 57 -0.82 19.33 -5.75
N LYS A 58 -0.84 18.14 -5.13
CA LYS A 58 -0.71 17.98 -3.68
C LYS A 58 0.67 18.42 -3.17
N ILE A 59 1.74 18.02 -3.85
CA ILE A 59 3.12 18.42 -3.50
C ILE A 59 3.31 19.93 -3.70
N PHE A 60 2.75 20.51 -4.76
CA PHE A 60 2.78 21.96 -4.96
C PHE A 60 2.10 22.71 -3.81
N SER A 61 0.96 22.19 -3.34
CA SER A 61 0.21 22.77 -2.22
C SER A 61 0.89 22.56 -0.87
N ASN A 62 1.61 21.44 -0.70
CA ASN A 62 2.37 21.11 0.50
C ASN A 62 3.72 20.47 0.14
N PRO A 63 4.80 21.29 0.02
CA PRO A 63 6.12 20.83 -0.40
C PRO A 63 6.79 19.82 0.53
N LYS A 64 6.22 19.54 1.72
CA LYS A 64 6.70 18.51 2.64
C LYS A 64 6.24 17.10 2.27
N LEU A 65 5.24 16.97 1.39
CA LEU A 65 4.73 15.68 0.96
C LEU A 65 5.70 15.02 -0.02
N THR A 66 5.97 13.74 0.20
CA THR A 66 6.55 12.87 -0.82
C THR A 66 5.46 12.34 -1.75
N PRO A 67 5.78 11.83 -2.96
CA PRO A 67 4.79 11.22 -3.85
C PRO A 67 3.97 10.12 -3.17
N LEU A 68 4.60 9.30 -2.33
CA LEU A 68 3.92 8.26 -1.57
C LEU A 68 2.96 8.82 -0.52
N LEU A 69 3.37 9.85 0.24
CA LEU A 69 2.49 10.49 1.22
C LEU A 69 1.30 11.21 0.57
N ALA A 70 1.51 11.85 -0.58
CA ALA A 70 0.43 12.45 -1.36
C ALA A 70 -0.58 11.38 -1.83
N LEU A 71 -0.10 10.20 -2.23
CA LEU A 71 -0.97 9.09 -2.63
C LEU A 71 -1.78 8.52 -1.44
N PHE A 72 -1.18 8.42 -0.25
CA PHE A 72 -1.94 8.06 0.97
C PHE A 72 -3.01 9.11 1.31
N GLU A 73 -2.69 10.40 1.16
CA GLU A 73 -3.65 11.48 1.39
C GLU A 73 -4.82 11.42 0.39
N MET A 74 -4.53 11.16 -0.89
CA MET A 74 -5.56 10.94 -1.92
C MET A 74 -6.49 9.79 -1.53
N GLN A 75 -5.93 8.65 -1.12
CA GLN A 75 -6.69 7.48 -0.69
C GLN A 75 -7.55 7.77 0.55
N HIS A 76 -7.02 8.54 1.49
CA HIS A 76 -7.75 8.98 2.69
C HIS A 76 -9.01 9.79 2.33
N TYR A 77 -8.97 10.58 1.26
CA TYR A 77 -10.13 11.33 0.75
C TYR A 77 -10.96 10.56 -0.29
N GLY A 78 -10.80 9.24 -0.37
CA GLY A 78 -11.63 8.37 -1.21
C GLY A 78 -11.25 8.36 -2.70
N VAL A 79 -10.12 8.95 -3.08
CA VAL A 79 -9.62 8.83 -4.45
C VAL A 79 -9.12 7.39 -4.65
N PRO A 80 -9.56 6.66 -5.70
CA PRO A 80 -8.99 5.36 -6.03
C PRO A 80 -7.52 5.49 -6.36
N THR A 81 -6.68 4.78 -5.64
CA THR A 81 -5.22 4.76 -5.87
C THR A 81 -4.72 3.34 -6.13
N ARG A 82 -3.52 3.24 -6.69
CA ARG A 82 -2.83 1.96 -6.95
C ARG A 82 -2.24 1.29 -5.71
N ILE A 83 -2.40 1.88 -4.53
CA ILE A 83 -1.96 1.31 -3.26
C ILE A 83 -3.12 0.57 -2.58
N CYS A 84 -2.75 -0.34 -1.68
CA CYS A 84 -3.67 -1.26 -1.03
C CYS A 84 -3.57 -1.05 0.49
N ASP A 85 -4.70 -0.84 1.15
CA ASP A 85 -4.73 -0.74 2.62
C ASP A 85 -4.31 -2.03 3.29
N ILE A 86 -3.36 -1.94 4.21
CA ILE A 86 -2.97 -2.99 5.14
C ILE A 86 -2.89 -2.40 6.54
N THR A 87 -3.19 -3.21 7.56
CA THR A 87 -3.18 -2.79 8.96
C THR A 87 -2.46 -3.80 9.84
N ILE A 88 -1.86 -3.33 10.93
CA ILE A 88 -1.28 -4.21 11.97
C ILE A 88 -2.35 -4.75 12.94
N SER A 89 -3.56 -4.19 12.91
CA SER A 89 -4.66 -4.54 13.80
C SER A 89 -5.63 -5.47 13.08
N HIS A 90 -5.74 -6.70 13.56
CA HIS A 90 -6.73 -7.66 13.06
C HIS A 90 -8.16 -7.13 13.25
N LEU A 91 -8.43 -6.41 14.35
CA LEU A 91 -9.76 -5.85 14.61
C LEU A 91 -10.13 -4.74 13.62
N CYS A 92 -9.16 -3.92 13.19
CA CYS A 92 -9.39 -2.95 12.13
C CYS A 92 -9.70 -3.65 10.80
N ALA A 93 -9.01 -4.75 10.48
CA ALA A 93 -9.33 -5.54 9.30
C ALA A 93 -10.72 -6.20 9.40
N LEU A 94 -11.11 -6.69 10.59
CA LEU A 94 -12.46 -7.22 10.80
C LEU A 94 -13.53 -6.15 10.54
N PHE A 95 -13.33 -4.92 11.06
CA PHE A 95 -14.23 -3.80 10.84
C PHE A 95 -14.50 -3.59 9.33
N PHE A 96 -13.44 -3.47 8.52
CA PHE A 96 -13.58 -3.31 7.07
C PHE A 96 -14.20 -4.53 6.37
N SER A 97 -14.02 -5.74 6.91
CA SER A 97 -14.68 -6.93 6.35
C SER A 97 -16.19 -6.96 6.60
N CYS A 98 -16.69 -6.15 7.53
CA CYS A 98 -18.12 -6.08 7.86
C CYS A 98 -18.82 -4.85 7.28
N GLU A 99 -18.17 -4.04 6.43
CA GLU A 99 -18.79 -2.84 5.85
C GLU A 99 -19.84 -3.15 4.75
N GLY A 100 -19.87 -4.38 4.23
CA GLY A 100 -20.85 -4.83 3.22
C GLY A 100 -21.94 -5.72 3.79
N ASN A 101 -22.82 -6.19 2.90
CA ASN A 101 -23.90 -7.13 3.24
C ASN A 101 -23.56 -8.59 2.89
N ASP A 102 -22.46 -8.82 2.19
CA ASP A 102 -21.97 -10.14 1.79
C ASP A 102 -21.01 -10.72 2.84
N ASP A 103 -20.64 -12.00 2.67
CA ASP A 103 -19.60 -12.62 3.49
C ASP A 103 -18.25 -11.94 3.23
N GLY A 104 -17.69 -11.28 4.24
CA GLY A 104 -16.38 -10.63 4.16
C GLY A 104 -15.19 -11.58 4.35
N ALA A 105 -13.99 -11.07 4.05
CA ALA A 105 -12.73 -11.78 4.28
C ALA A 105 -11.69 -10.92 4.97
N VAL A 106 -10.91 -11.56 5.85
CA VAL A 106 -9.68 -10.99 6.40
C VAL A 106 -8.47 -11.78 5.88
N PHE A 107 -7.62 -11.09 5.14
CA PHE A 107 -6.35 -11.60 4.65
C PHE A 107 -5.29 -11.43 5.72
N VAL A 108 -4.47 -12.46 5.92
CA VAL A 108 -3.37 -12.49 6.89
C VAL A 108 -2.07 -12.63 6.11
N ILE A 109 -1.23 -11.60 6.14
CA ILE A 109 -0.06 -11.44 5.27
C ILE A 109 1.19 -11.44 6.16
N LYS A 110 2.19 -12.25 5.82
CA LYS A 110 3.44 -12.33 6.56
C LYS A 110 4.21 -11.02 6.47
N LYS A 111 4.69 -10.48 7.59
CA LYS A 111 5.55 -9.29 7.56
C LYS A 111 6.87 -9.56 6.85
N GLU A 112 7.32 -10.81 6.85
CA GLU A 112 8.56 -11.23 6.20
C GLU A 112 8.50 -11.11 4.66
N GLU A 113 7.29 -11.03 4.08
CA GLU A 113 7.08 -10.81 2.65
C GLU A 113 7.06 -9.32 2.28
N ALA A 114 7.06 -8.42 3.27
CA ALA A 114 7.04 -6.99 3.04
C ALA A 114 8.43 -6.44 2.70
N VAL A 115 8.46 -5.49 1.78
CA VAL A 115 9.69 -4.77 1.43
C VAL A 115 9.87 -3.58 2.37
N ASN A 116 11.11 -3.29 2.78
CA ASN A 116 11.42 -2.13 3.61
C ASN A 116 11.04 -0.82 2.88
N ALA A 117 10.57 0.18 3.62
CA ALA A 117 10.21 1.50 3.09
C ALA A 117 11.40 2.20 2.39
N ASP A 118 12.62 1.97 2.87
CA ASP A 118 13.86 2.54 2.33
C ASP A 118 14.50 1.66 1.24
N SER A 119 13.76 0.68 0.73
CA SER A 119 14.24 -0.22 -0.31
C SER A 119 14.37 0.44 -1.68
N TYR A 120 15.10 -0.23 -2.56
CA TYR A 120 15.20 0.16 -3.97
C TYR A 120 13.84 0.11 -4.66
N GLU A 121 13.06 -0.92 -4.39
CA GLU A 121 11.72 -1.14 -4.94
C GLU A 121 10.77 0.01 -4.57
N MET A 122 10.79 0.44 -3.31
CA MET A 122 9.97 1.57 -2.85
C MET A 122 10.45 2.90 -3.42
N SER A 123 11.77 3.09 -3.55
CA SER A 123 12.34 4.27 -4.22
C SER A 123 11.91 4.33 -5.69
N LEU A 124 11.96 3.19 -6.38
CA LEU A 124 11.53 3.09 -7.77
C LEU A 124 10.03 3.32 -7.93
N PHE A 125 9.23 2.75 -7.03
CA PHE A 125 7.80 2.99 -6.99
C PHE A 125 7.48 4.48 -6.83
N SER A 126 8.09 5.15 -5.86
CA SER A 126 7.92 6.60 -5.66
C SER A 126 8.38 7.42 -6.87
N PHE A 127 9.44 6.98 -7.56
CA PHE A 127 9.94 7.65 -8.75
C PHE A 127 8.96 7.54 -9.93
N VAL A 128 8.40 6.35 -10.16
CA VAL A 128 7.38 6.09 -11.20
C VAL A 128 6.12 6.93 -10.97
N LEU A 129 5.74 7.16 -9.72
CA LEU A 129 4.62 8.04 -9.36
C LEU A 129 4.86 9.50 -9.71
N GLU A 130 6.12 9.96 -9.74
CA GLU A 130 6.46 11.36 -9.96
C GLU A 130 6.87 11.66 -11.40
N LYS A 131 7.77 10.87 -11.98
CA LYS A 131 8.31 11.09 -13.33
C LYS A 131 7.62 10.25 -14.38
N ASP A 132 7.26 10.87 -15.50
CA ASP A 132 6.87 10.11 -16.70
C ASP A 132 8.12 9.36 -17.22
N ILE A 133 7.97 8.06 -17.41
CA ILE A 133 9.06 7.19 -17.82
C ILE A 133 8.63 6.43 -19.06
N SER A 134 8.52 7.19 -20.14
CA SER A 134 8.37 6.68 -21.50
C SER A 134 9.60 5.88 -21.97
N ASN A 135 10.72 5.89 -21.22
CA ASN A 135 11.93 5.14 -21.55
C ASN A 135 12.54 4.43 -20.33
N LEU A 136 12.50 3.10 -20.35
CA LEU A 136 13.05 2.20 -19.32
C LEU A 136 14.54 2.45 -18.99
N SER A 137 15.34 2.97 -19.92
CA SER A 137 16.75 3.30 -19.67
C SER A 137 16.92 4.47 -18.70
N ILE A 138 16.00 5.44 -18.71
CA ILE A 138 15.97 6.56 -17.76
C ILE A 138 15.61 6.03 -16.37
N LEU A 139 14.64 5.09 -16.31
CA LEU A 139 14.19 4.44 -15.09
C LEU A 139 15.36 3.77 -14.35
N GLN A 140 16.18 2.99 -15.06
CA GLN A 140 17.34 2.30 -14.48
C GLN A 140 18.41 3.27 -13.96
N ARG A 141 18.69 4.35 -14.70
CA ARG A 141 19.70 5.35 -14.31
C ARG A 141 19.26 6.16 -13.08
N GLU A 142 18.03 6.67 -13.10
CA GLU A 142 17.51 7.51 -12.02
C GLU A 142 17.26 6.69 -10.74
N ALA A 143 16.80 5.44 -10.87
CA ALA A 143 16.68 4.54 -9.74
C ALA A 143 18.05 4.21 -9.12
N GLY A 144 19.09 4.00 -9.94
CA GLY A 144 20.46 3.85 -9.46
C GLY A 144 20.97 5.07 -8.68
N ASN A 145 20.68 6.28 -9.17
CA ASN A 145 21.03 7.52 -8.48
C ASN A 145 20.27 7.72 -7.16
N ALA A 146 18.98 7.38 -7.13
CA ALA A 146 18.16 7.42 -5.91
C ALA A 146 18.69 6.44 -4.87
N PHE A 147 19.06 5.22 -5.29
CA PHE A 147 19.65 4.21 -4.42
C PHE A 147 20.96 4.67 -3.76
N GLU A 148 21.86 5.30 -4.52
CA GLU A 148 23.10 5.86 -3.99
C GLU A 148 22.87 7.00 -2.99
N LYS A 149 21.78 7.76 -3.14
CA LYS A 149 21.38 8.77 -2.14
C LYS A 149 20.87 8.12 -0.84
N VAL A 150 20.04 7.08 -0.94
CA VAL A 150 19.51 6.35 0.24
C VAL A 150 20.64 5.65 1.00
N LYS A 151 21.60 5.02 0.31
CA LYS A 151 22.80 4.45 0.94
C LYS A 151 23.62 5.48 1.72
N LYS A 152 23.78 6.69 1.16
CA LYS A 152 24.54 7.78 1.79
C LYS A 152 23.82 8.39 3.00
N SER A 153 22.48 8.39 3.03
CA SER A 153 21.71 8.85 4.20
C SER A 153 21.63 7.81 5.31
N ALA A 154 21.67 6.51 4.99
CA ALA A 154 21.63 5.41 5.96
C ALA A 154 22.95 5.21 6.73
N HIS A 155 24.06 5.80 6.27
CA HIS A 155 25.32 5.90 7.00
C HIS A 155 25.58 7.36 7.39
N PRO A 156 24.98 7.88 8.47
CA PRO A 156 25.44 9.15 9.01
C PRO A 156 26.90 8.95 9.40
N LYS A 157 27.79 9.75 8.80
CA LYS A 157 29.20 9.78 9.20
C LYS A 157 29.21 10.04 10.70
N HIS A 158 29.55 9.03 11.49
CA HIS A 158 29.93 9.22 12.88
C HIS A 158 31.05 10.26 12.88
N ARG A 159 30.76 11.42 13.42
CA ARG A 159 31.69 12.50 13.66
C ARG A 159 31.72 12.75 15.15
#